data_AF-A0A671S2Y4-F1
#
_entry.id   AF-A0A671S2Y4-F1
#
_cell.length_a   1.000
_cell.length_b   1.000
_cell.length_c   1.000
_cell.angle_alpha   90.00
_cell.angle_beta   90.00
_cell.angle_gamma   90.00
#
_symmetry.space_group_name_H-M   'P 1'
#
loop_
_entity.id
_entity.type
_entity.pdbx_description
1 polymer ?
#
loop_
_entity_poly.entity_id
_entity_poly.type
_entity_poly.pdbx_seq_one_letter_code
_entity_poly.pdbx_strand_id
1 'polypeptide(L)'
;MSIRALWVVSHEKGESGKVRFSRRFPTVELRTKSLAGTQYVAIPEDCVIPKLLLTELGLVDADKPYVEVRDDCARQHRSPAVELRLDGPGGRTLWPLLTVTQGALILACLPLVEAPPEPRPPLPSLASVSQGLALLSGLQDFLCGPGGKPEPDVLASHLAALPSVLLQVCPLGRPLDTPLPAGSVPAAQPAWKAGVHRGRAVVSVALTEKVEGVLPNVTITLTLPHNGSPLQDILVHPCVTSLDASILTACGVDENDGSAFSGPYKFPFSPPLELFRLCSYTSQVPVPPILGSYQLKAEENHLKVNVVLKLHESVKNSFEYCEAHIPFFNQNLMGSVEVKVSSGQLEVSKEKNLLVWVLGQKFPKSREATLEGTVHFSGTVAGPTDPLCTGFTAYIKLYFRVYSSAKPRIVTTQELVSSEYYIWNSTGDAPVSSGLMML
;
A
#
# COMPACT_ATOMS: atom_id res chain seq x y z
N MET A 1 5.70 -0.35 -4.00
CA MET A 1 5.96 -1.76 -4.34
C MET A 1 4.75 -2.32 -5.08
N SER A 2 4.98 -2.96 -6.22
CA SER A 2 3.91 -3.34 -7.15
C SER A 2 4.18 -4.71 -7.79
N ILE A 3 3.15 -5.34 -8.33
CA ILE A 3 3.16 -6.64 -8.99
C ILE A 3 2.78 -6.43 -10.45
N ARG A 4 3.60 -6.97 -11.34
CA ARG A 4 3.41 -6.93 -12.80
C ARG A 4 2.33 -7.90 -13.25
N ALA A 5 2.33 -9.11 -12.69
CA ALA A 5 1.35 -10.13 -12.99
C ALA A 5 1.19 -11.18 -11.88
N LEU A 6 0.07 -11.88 -11.90
CA LEU A 6 -0.34 -12.93 -10.98
C LEU A 6 -0.97 -14.09 -11.75
N TRP A 7 -0.66 -15.32 -11.34
CA TRP A 7 -1.19 -16.55 -11.92
C TRP A 7 -1.61 -17.53 -10.83
N VAL A 8 -2.69 -18.26 -11.10
CA VAL A 8 -3.08 -19.47 -10.38
C VAL A 8 -3.05 -20.61 -11.38
N VAL A 9 -2.18 -21.59 -11.16
CA VAL A 9 -1.96 -22.74 -12.03
C VAL A 9 -2.36 -24.00 -11.27
N SER A 10 -3.19 -24.84 -11.87
CA SER A 10 -3.42 -26.20 -11.38
C SER A 10 -2.49 -27.17 -12.09
N HIS A 11 -1.94 -28.12 -11.37
CA HIS A 11 -1.09 -29.17 -11.90
C HIS A 11 -1.48 -30.52 -11.29
N GLU A 12 -1.94 -31.42 -12.15
CA GLU A 12 -2.10 -32.84 -11.84
C GLU A 12 -0.88 -33.60 -12.37
N LYS A 13 -0.47 -34.66 -11.65
CA LYS A 13 0.75 -35.41 -12.01
C LYS A 13 0.67 -35.92 -13.45
N GLY A 14 1.62 -35.50 -14.29
CA GLY A 14 1.73 -35.95 -15.68
C GLY A 14 1.00 -35.07 -16.70
N GLU A 15 0.41 -33.94 -16.28
CA GLU A 15 -0.22 -32.96 -17.18
C GLU A 15 0.63 -31.69 -17.34
N SER A 16 0.44 -30.96 -18.44
CA SER A 16 1.20 -29.74 -18.77
C SER A 16 0.90 -28.51 -17.89
N GLY A 17 0.16 -28.67 -16.79
CA GLY A 17 -0.38 -27.59 -15.97
C GLY A 17 -1.41 -26.73 -16.72
N LYS A 18 -2.37 -26.16 -15.99
CA LYS A 18 -3.42 -25.31 -16.57
C LYS A 18 -3.54 -24.01 -15.79
N VAL A 19 -3.47 -22.87 -16.49
CA VAL A 19 -3.81 -21.57 -15.89
C VAL A 19 -5.30 -21.56 -15.56
N ARG A 20 -5.62 -21.43 -14.29
CA ARG A 20 -6.99 -21.29 -13.77
C ARG A 20 -7.38 -19.82 -13.63
N PHE A 21 -6.41 -18.96 -13.38
CA PHE A 21 -6.58 -17.53 -13.32
C PHE A 21 -5.27 -16.83 -13.70
N SER A 22 -5.38 -15.71 -14.40
CA SER A 22 -4.27 -14.79 -14.63
C SER A 22 -4.73 -13.34 -14.53
N ARG A 23 -3.86 -12.49 -13.98
CA ARG A 23 -4.05 -11.04 -13.97
C ARG A 23 -2.74 -10.38 -14.31
N ARG A 24 -2.76 -9.54 -15.34
CA ARG A 24 -1.66 -8.63 -15.67
C ARG A 24 -2.04 -7.23 -15.20
N PHE A 25 -1.06 -6.46 -14.76
CA PHE A 25 -1.24 -5.08 -14.34
C PHE A 25 -0.53 -4.16 -15.34
N PRO A 26 -1.23 -3.65 -16.38
CA PRO A 26 -0.61 -2.88 -17.46
C PRO A 26 0.12 -1.63 -16.96
N THR A 27 -0.39 -1.01 -15.90
CA THR A 27 0.23 0.15 -15.23
C THR A 27 1.63 -0.18 -14.71
N VAL A 28 1.79 -1.35 -14.08
CA VAL A 28 3.06 -1.81 -13.53
C VAL A 28 3.99 -2.29 -14.65
N GLU A 29 3.45 -2.89 -15.71
CA GLU A 29 4.23 -3.30 -16.88
C GLU A 29 4.82 -2.09 -17.63
N LEU A 30 4.03 -1.02 -17.82
CA LEU A 30 4.50 0.24 -18.40
C LEU A 30 5.62 0.85 -17.55
N ARG A 31 5.45 0.88 -16.22
CA ARG A 31 6.47 1.36 -15.29
C ARG A 31 7.73 0.51 -15.37
N THR A 32 7.60 -0.81 -15.45
CA THR A 32 8.72 -1.74 -15.61
C THR A 32 9.49 -1.45 -16.90
N LYS A 33 8.77 -1.23 -18.02
CA LYS A 33 9.39 -0.88 -19.31
C LYS A 33 10.15 0.44 -19.24
N SER A 34 9.61 1.44 -18.56
CA SER A 34 10.27 2.74 -18.36
C SER A 34 11.53 2.60 -17.50
N LEU A 35 11.47 1.84 -16.40
CA LEU A 35 12.59 1.65 -15.48
C LEU A 35 13.72 0.78 -16.06
N ALA A 36 13.36 -0.33 -16.72
CA ALA A 36 14.33 -1.30 -17.22
C ALA A 36 14.91 -0.92 -18.60
N GLY A 37 14.27 -0.01 -19.35
CA GLY A 37 14.75 0.47 -20.65
C GLY A 37 15.05 -0.68 -21.62
N THR A 38 16.30 -0.77 -22.09
CA THR A 38 16.77 -1.81 -23.02
C THR A 38 16.82 -3.21 -22.39
N GLN A 39 16.88 -3.29 -21.06
CA GLN A 39 16.91 -4.54 -20.30
C GLN A 39 15.51 -5.04 -19.93
N TYR A 40 14.46 -4.38 -20.42
CA TYR A 40 13.08 -4.81 -20.22
C TYR A 40 12.80 -6.21 -20.78
N VAL A 41 12.16 -7.04 -19.98
CA VAL A 41 11.68 -8.39 -20.35
C VAL A 41 10.16 -8.40 -20.25
N ALA A 42 9.49 -8.59 -21.39
CA ALA A 42 8.02 -8.64 -21.46
C ALA A 42 7.47 -9.94 -20.87
N ILE A 43 6.29 -9.88 -20.28
CA ILE A 43 5.55 -11.06 -19.84
C ILE A 43 5.05 -11.84 -21.09
N PRO A 44 5.41 -13.14 -21.26
CA PRO A 44 4.97 -13.96 -22.38
C PRO A 44 3.47 -14.28 -22.28
N GLU A 45 2.89 -14.96 -23.27
CA GLU A 45 1.50 -15.41 -23.22
C GLU A 45 1.23 -16.41 -22.08
N ASP A 46 0.02 -16.39 -21.53
CA ASP A 46 -0.33 -17.21 -20.37
C ASP A 46 -0.24 -18.72 -20.65
N CYS A 47 -0.37 -19.13 -21.91
CA CYS A 47 -0.22 -20.54 -22.33
C CYS A 47 1.21 -21.08 -22.12
N VAL A 48 2.22 -20.20 -22.10
CA VAL A 48 3.63 -20.58 -21.94
C VAL A 48 4.01 -20.70 -20.45
N ILE A 49 3.34 -19.94 -19.58
CA ILE A 49 3.68 -19.83 -18.15
C ILE A 49 3.68 -21.17 -17.41
N PRO A 50 2.66 -22.04 -17.52
CA PRO A 50 2.64 -23.32 -16.82
C PRO A 50 3.86 -24.18 -17.11
N LYS A 51 4.23 -24.32 -18.39
CA LYS A 51 5.38 -25.14 -18.79
C LYS A 51 6.68 -24.62 -18.18
N LEU A 52 6.92 -23.31 -18.27
CA LEU A 52 8.12 -22.68 -17.70
C LEU A 52 8.16 -22.85 -16.17
N LEU A 53 7.03 -22.60 -15.50
CA LEU A 53 6.90 -22.69 -14.06
C LEU A 53 7.09 -24.12 -13.54
N LEU A 54 6.44 -25.11 -14.16
CA LEU A 54 6.59 -26.52 -13.79
C LEU A 54 8.02 -27.00 -14.05
N THR A 55 8.67 -26.54 -15.11
CA THR A 55 10.07 -26.90 -15.41
C THR A 55 10.98 -26.41 -14.29
N GLU A 56 10.88 -25.14 -13.91
CA GLU A 56 11.69 -24.54 -12.85
C GLU A 56 11.38 -25.13 -11.46
N LEU A 57 10.12 -25.47 -11.18
CA LEU A 57 9.72 -26.14 -9.92
C LEU A 57 10.03 -27.64 -9.89
N GLY A 58 10.54 -28.21 -10.99
CA GLY A 58 10.84 -29.62 -11.12
C GLY A 58 9.64 -30.55 -11.06
N LEU A 59 8.50 -30.06 -11.54
CA LEU A 59 7.23 -30.78 -11.61
C LEU A 59 6.92 -31.36 -13.00
N VAL A 60 7.80 -31.13 -13.98
CA VAL A 60 7.71 -31.73 -15.34
C VAL A 60 8.21 -33.17 -15.31
N ASP A 61 7.48 -34.07 -16.00
CA ASP A 61 7.80 -35.46 -16.32
C ASP A 61 8.60 -36.23 -15.25
N ALA A 62 7.90 -37.10 -14.49
CA ALA A 62 8.51 -37.95 -13.47
C ALA A 62 9.70 -38.81 -13.98
N ASP A 63 9.76 -39.06 -15.29
CA ASP A 63 10.76 -39.90 -15.95
C ASP A 63 12.03 -39.14 -16.41
N LYS A 64 12.07 -37.80 -16.27
CA LYS A 64 13.26 -36.98 -16.55
C LYS A 64 13.72 -36.25 -15.28
N PRO A 65 14.37 -36.95 -14.34
CA PRO A 65 14.76 -36.37 -13.06
C PRO A 65 15.83 -35.28 -13.20
N TYR A 66 16.61 -35.28 -14.29
CA TYR A 66 17.66 -34.30 -14.54
C TYR A 66 17.32 -33.37 -15.71
N VAL A 67 17.37 -32.07 -15.43
CA VAL A 67 17.16 -30.97 -16.36
C VAL A 67 18.31 -29.98 -16.15
N GLU A 68 19.29 -29.97 -17.07
CA GLU A 68 20.54 -29.19 -16.95
C GLU A 68 20.32 -27.70 -16.62
N VAL A 69 19.27 -27.09 -17.19
CA VAL A 69 18.89 -25.68 -16.94
C VAL A 69 18.45 -25.43 -15.47
N ARG A 70 17.97 -26.47 -14.77
CA ARG A 70 17.43 -26.43 -13.40
C ARG A 70 18.43 -26.99 -12.37
N ASP A 71 19.06 -28.12 -12.68
CA ASP A 71 19.79 -28.99 -11.73
C ASP A 71 21.31 -28.76 -11.72
N ASP A 72 21.78 -27.62 -12.22
CA ASP A 72 23.18 -27.24 -12.09
C ASP A 72 23.57 -26.97 -10.63
N CYS A 73 24.85 -27.16 -10.29
CA CYS A 73 25.37 -26.88 -8.94
C CYS A 73 25.61 -25.39 -8.69
N ALA A 74 25.30 -24.50 -9.63
CA ALA A 74 25.49 -23.07 -9.50
C ALA A 74 24.30 -22.38 -8.79
N ARG A 75 23.15 -23.06 -8.69
CA ARG A 75 21.90 -22.51 -8.15
C ARG A 75 21.70 -22.81 -6.65
N GLN A 76 21.24 -21.79 -5.91
CA GLN A 76 20.80 -21.93 -4.52
C GLN A 76 19.41 -22.59 -4.47
N HIS A 77 19.36 -23.87 -4.12
CA HIS A 77 18.23 -24.76 -4.39
C HIS A 77 16.96 -24.58 -3.51
N ARG A 78 16.73 -23.45 -2.84
CA ARG A 78 15.59 -23.29 -1.88
C ARG A 78 15.06 -21.85 -1.74
N SER A 79 14.91 -21.12 -2.83
CA SER A 79 14.27 -19.79 -2.80
C SER A 79 12.82 -19.88 -3.27
N PRO A 80 11.85 -19.19 -2.62
CA PRO A 80 10.51 -19.04 -3.16
C PRO A 80 10.46 -18.11 -4.38
N ALA A 81 11.57 -17.46 -4.72
CA ALA A 81 11.77 -16.70 -5.95
C ALA A 81 12.52 -17.53 -6.98
N VAL A 82 11.86 -17.83 -8.10
CA VAL A 82 12.38 -18.57 -9.24
C VAL A 82 12.68 -17.65 -10.43
N GLU A 83 13.40 -18.21 -11.41
CA GLU A 83 13.83 -17.55 -12.63
C GLU A 83 13.19 -18.24 -13.85
N LEU A 84 12.26 -17.60 -14.53
CA LEU A 84 11.72 -18.17 -15.78
C LEU A 84 12.58 -17.74 -16.96
N ARG A 85 13.32 -18.67 -17.56
CA ARG A 85 14.05 -18.43 -18.81
C ARG A 85 13.08 -18.45 -20.00
N LEU A 86 13.08 -17.39 -20.80
CA LEU A 86 12.23 -17.28 -21.98
C LEU A 86 12.98 -17.78 -23.22
N ASP A 87 12.27 -18.50 -24.10
CA ASP A 87 12.80 -18.95 -25.38
C ASP A 87 13.00 -17.74 -26.32
N GLY A 88 14.23 -17.53 -26.81
CA GLY A 88 14.55 -16.47 -27.78
C GLY A 88 16.02 -16.03 -27.82
N PRO A 89 16.43 -15.26 -28.86
CA PRO A 89 17.79 -14.75 -28.97
C PRO A 89 18.11 -13.78 -27.82
N GLY A 90 19.11 -14.13 -27.02
CA GLY A 90 19.58 -13.31 -25.88
C GLY A 90 19.14 -13.78 -24.49
N GLY A 91 18.51 -14.95 -24.34
CA GLY A 91 18.37 -15.64 -23.04
C GLY A 91 17.79 -14.79 -21.92
N ARG A 92 16.69 -14.07 -22.19
CA ARG A 92 16.07 -13.17 -21.20
C ARG A 92 15.31 -13.95 -20.14
N THR A 93 15.39 -13.47 -18.89
CA THR A 93 14.81 -14.16 -17.74
C THR A 93 13.80 -13.26 -17.04
N LEU A 94 12.63 -13.80 -16.68
CA LEU A 94 11.72 -13.15 -15.74
C LEU A 94 12.18 -13.48 -14.33
N TRP A 95 12.55 -12.44 -13.58
CA TRP A 95 13.02 -12.55 -12.21
C TRP A 95 12.66 -11.30 -11.41
N PRO A 96 12.36 -11.42 -10.11
CA PRO A 96 12.07 -12.65 -9.38
C PRO A 96 10.62 -13.07 -9.57
N LEU A 97 10.34 -14.29 -10.01
CA LEU A 97 8.97 -14.83 -9.97
C LEU A 97 8.77 -15.52 -8.62
N LEU A 98 7.81 -15.07 -7.83
CA LEU A 98 7.52 -15.67 -6.53
C LEU A 98 6.48 -16.76 -6.68
N THR A 99 6.65 -17.86 -5.95
CA THR A 99 5.77 -19.02 -6.04
C THR A 99 5.42 -19.56 -4.66
N VAL A 100 4.16 -19.93 -4.47
CA VAL A 100 3.66 -20.67 -3.31
C VAL A 100 2.85 -21.87 -3.83
N THR A 101 3.14 -23.06 -3.31
CA THR A 101 2.52 -24.33 -3.76
C THR A 101 1.69 -24.95 -2.65
N GLN A 102 0.46 -25.38 -2.96
CA GLN A 102 -0.39 -26.15 -2.05
C GLN A 102 -1.13 -27.26 -2.80
N GLY A 103 -0.75 -28.50 -2.52
CA GLY A 103 -1.27 -29.66 -3.24
C GLY A 103 -1.02 -29.53 -4.75
N ALA A 104 -2.10 -29.54 -5.53
CA ALA A 104 -2.08 -29.39 -6.99
C ALA A 104 -2.14 -27.93 -7.46
N LEU A 105 -2.26 -26.94 -6.56
CA LEU A 105 -2.33 -25.53 -6.93
C LEU A 105 -0.98 -24.83 -6.71
N ILE A 106 -0.60 -24.03 -7.69
CA ILE A 106 0.58 -23.18 -7.68
C ILE A 106 0.10 -21.74 -7.88
N LEU A 107 0.32 -20.91 -6.88
CA LEU A 107 0.11 -19.47 -6.99
C LEU A 107 1.46 -18.83 -7.29
N ALA A 108 1.50 -17.95 -8.30
CA ALA A 108 2.71 -17.25 -8.68
C ALA A 108 2.45 -15.76 -8.90
N CYS A 109 3.42 -14.91 -8.55
CA CYS A 109 3.37 -13.49 -8.90
C CYS A 109 4.73 -12.97 -9.33
N LEU A 110 4.71 -11.99 -10.24
CA LEU A 110 5.91 -11.31 -10.72
C LEU A 110 5.95 -9.89 -10.15
N PRO A 111 6.66 -9.62 -9.04
CA PRO A 111 6.89 -8.27 -8.54
C PRO A 111 7.64 -7.37 -9.53
N LEU A 112 7.43 -6.06 -9.40
CA LEU A 112 8.32 -5.03 -9.93
C LEU A 112 9.54 -4.91 -9.01
N VAL A 113 10.73 -4.94 -9.61
CA VAL A 113 11.99 -4.63 -8.93
C VAL A 113 12.37 -3.19 -9.26
N GLU A 114 12.35 -2.33 -8.24
CA GLU A 114 12.70 -0.91 -8.33
C GLU A 114 14.20 -0.71 -8.02
N ALA A 115 15.05 -1.49 -8.68
CA ALA A 115 16.50 -1.44 -8.53
C ALA A 115 17.16 -1.65 -9.90
N PRO A 116 18.42 -1.22 -10.08
CA PRO A 116 19.18 -1.54 -11.27
C PRO A 116 19.16 -3.06 -11.54
N PRO A 117 18.88 -3.47 -12.78
CA PRO A 117 18.83 -4.88 -13.16
C PRO A 117 20.18 -5.61 -13.01
N GLU A 118 21.30 -4.87 -13.12
CA GLU A 118 22.64 -5.39 -12.88
C GLU A 118 23.48 -4.40 -12.04
N PRO A 119 24.19 -4.87 -10.99
CA PRO A 119 24.10 -6.21 -10.42
C PRO A 119 22.75 -6.44 -9.74
N ARG A 120 22.25 -7.69 -9.78
CA ARG A 120 20.96 -7.99 -9.16
C ARG A 120 21.01 -7.76 -7.65
N PRO A 121 20.01 -7.06 -7.07
CA PRO A 121 19.92 -6.89 -5.64
C PRO A 121 19.63 -8.23 -4.94
N PRO A 122 20.13 -8.45 -3.71
CA PRO A 122 19.83 -9.66 -2.96
C PRO A 122 18.32 -9.73 -2.63
N LEU A 123 17.70 -10.91 -2.78
CA LEU A 123 16.25 -11.08 -2.55
C LEU A 123 15.76 -10.52 -1.19
N PRO A 124 16.47 -10.68 -0.06
CA PRO A 124 16.04 -10.13 1.22
C PRO A 124 16.02 -8.59 1.27
N SER A 125 16.74 -7.88 0.38
CA SER A 125 16.68 -6.42 0.34
C SER A 125 15.49 -5.88 -0.48
N LEU A 126 14.72 -6.77 -1.12
CA LEU A 126 13.60 -6.39 -1.98
C LEU A 126 12.29 -6.48 -1.20
N ALA A 127 11.74 -5.34 -0.76
CA ALA A 127 10.45 -5.35 -0.07
C ALA A 127 9.30 -5.87 -0.97
N SER A 128 9.45 -5.77 -2.31
CA SER A 128 8.50 -6.36 -3.26
C SER A 128 8.45 -7.90 -3.20
N VAL A 129 9.54 -8.56 -2.77
CA VAL A 129 9.56 -10.01 -2.53
C VAL A 129 8.70 -10.36 -1.33
N SER A 130 8.92 -9.69 -0.19
CA SER A 130 8.14 -9.94 1.03
C SER A 130 6.65 -9.65 0.83
N GLN A 131 6.30 -8.54 0.17
CA GLN A 131 4.90 -8.20 -0.11
C GLN A 131 4.25 -9.15 -1.11
N GLY A 132 5.00 -9.58 -2.14
CA GLY A 132 4.49 -10.56 -3.09
C GLY A 132 4.20 -11.90 -2.42
N LEU A 133 5.07 -12.37 -1.51
CA LEU A 133 4.84 -13.59 -0.72
C LEU A 133 3.65 -13.44 0.22
N ALA A 134 3.50 -12.30 0.90
CA ALA A 134 2.34 -12.03 1.76
C ALA A 134 1.03 -12.08 0.97
N LEU A 135 1.00 -11.47 -0.22
CA LEU A 135 -0.17 -11.55 -1.11
C LEU A 135 -0.46 -12.99 -1.53
N LEU A 136 0.55 -13.76 -1.94
CA LEU A 136 0.37 -15.16 -2.34
C LEU A 136 -0.15 -16.01 -1.18
N SER A 137 0.33 -15.78 0.05
CA SER A 137 -0.17 -16.45 1.26
C SER A 137 -1.63 -16.10 1.53
N GLY A 138 -2.01 -14.83 1.48
CA GLY A 138 -3.41 -14.43 1.68
C GLY A 138 -4.34 -15.01 0.61
N LEU A 139 -3.94 -14.98 -0.66
CA LEU A 139 -4.72 -15.60 -1.74
C LEU A 139 -4.80 -17.12 -1.61
N GLN A 140 -3.76 -17.76 -1.10
CA GLN A 140 -3.77 -19.18 -0.80
C GLN A 140 -4.82 -19.49 0.27
N ASP A 141 -4.82 -18.75 1.38
CA ASP A 141 -5.79 -18.91 2.47
C ASP A 141 -7.23 -18.67 1.95
N PHE A 142 -7.42 -17.65 1.11
CA PHE A 142 -8.71 -17.39 0.48
C PHE A 142 -9.14 -18.52 -0.46
N LEU A 143 -8.26 -19.04 -1.32
CA LEU A 143 -8.63 -20.06 -2.31
C LEU A 143 -8.84 -21.45 -1.69
N CYS A 144 -8.11 -21.78 -0.62
CA CYS A 144 -8.08 -23.14 -0.07
C CYS A 144 -8.78 -23.28 1.29
N GLY A 145 -9.12 -22.18 1.97
CA GLY A 145 -9.80 -22.17 3.26
C GLY A 145 -8.95 -22.76 4.41
N PRO A 146 -9.46 -22.68 5.66
CA PRO A 146 -8.80 -23.26 6.83
C PRO A 146 -8.89 -24.79 6.75
N GLY A 147 -7.85 -25.42 6.19
CA GLY A 147 -7.80 -26.87 5.97
C GLY A 147 -6.92 -27.31 4.80
N GLY A 148 -6.51 -26.37 3.95
CA GLY A 148 -5.40 -26.53 3.01
C GLY A 148 -5.59 -27.49 1.85
N LYS A 149 -6.80 -28.06 1.68
CA LYS A 149 -7.18 -28.80 0.47
C LYS A 149 -8.29 -28.03 -0.25
N PRO A 150 -8.08 -27.65 -1.51
CA PRO A 150 -9.10 -26.97 -2.29
C PRO A 150 -10.25 -27.94 -2.59
N GLU A 151 -11.45 -27.65 -2.08
CA GLU A 151 -12.68 -28.31 -2.51
C GLU A 151 -13.08 -27.74 -3.88
N PRO A 152 -13.36 -28.57 -4.91
CA PRO A 152 -13.45 -28.11 -6.30
C PRO A 152 -14.56 -27.08 -6.54
N ASP A 153 -15.72 -27.25 -5.92
CA ASP A 153 -16.86 -26.33 -6.07
C ASP A 153 -16.60 -24.98 -5.38
N VAL A 154 -15.99 -25.03 -4.19
CA VAL A 154 -15.56 -23.83 -3.44
C VAL A 154 -14.47 -23.10 -4.21
N LEU A 155 -13.45 -23.80 -4.69
CA LEU A 155 -12.36 -23.24 -5.49
C LEU A 155 -12.89 -22.52 -6.74
N ALA A 156 -13.84 -23.11 -7.46
CA ALA A 156 -14.43 -22.49 -8.65
C ALA A 156 -15.12 -21.16 -8.32
N SER A 157 -15.90 -21.12 -7.24
CA SER A 157 -16.56 -19.87 -6.81
C SER A 157 -15.57 -18.81 -6.33
N HIS A 158 -14.52 -19.20 -5.62
CA HIS A 158 -13.47 -18.29 -5.16
C HIS A 158 -12.61 -17.75 -6.31
N LEU A 159 -12.28 -18.59 -7.31
CA LEU A 159 -11.62 -18.14 -8.54
C LEU A 159 -12.48 -17.15 -9.33
N ALA A 160 -13.80 -17.35 -9.38
CA ALA A 160 -14.72 -16.40 -10.01
C ALA A 160 -14.81 -15.06 -9.27
N ALA A 161 -14.63 -15.07 -7.95
CA ALA A 161 -14.59 -13.85 -7.12
C ALA A 161 -13.23 -13.13 -7.14
N LEU A 162 -12.16 -13.82 -7.57
CA LEU A 162 -10.79 -13.33 -7.54
C LEU A 162 -10.56 -11.98 -8.23
N PRO A 163 -11.17 -11.67 -9.41
CA PRO A 163 -11.07 -10.34 -10.01
C PRO A 163 -11.51 -9.22 -9.06
N SER A 164 -12.66 -9.39 -8.40
CA SER A 164 -13.23 -8.39 -7.48
C SER A 164 -12.39 -8.27 -6.21
N VAL A 165 -11.91 -9.40 -5.69
CA VAL A 165 -11.03 -9.46 -4.53
C VAL A 165 -9.71 -8.73 -4.82
N LEU A 166 -9.09 -8.96 -5.98
CA LEU A 166 -7.83 -8.30 -6.35
C LEU A 166 -7.98 -6.79 -6.53
N LEU A 167 -9.17 -6.28 -6.89
CA LEU A 167 -9.42 -4.84 -6.90
C LEU A 167 -9.35 -4.23 -5.50
N GLN A 168 -9.63 -5.01 -4.46
CA GLN A 168 -9.58 -4.55 -3.07
C GLN A 168 -8.18 -4.74 -2.48
N VAL A 169 -7.57 -5.92 -2.64
CA VAL A 169 -6.30 -6.26 -1.95
C VAL A 169 -5.05 -5.95 -2.77
N CYS A 170 -5.17 -5.77 -4.08
CA CYS A 170 -4.05 -5.44 -4.96
C CYS A 170 -4.47 -4.44 -6.06
N PRO A 171 -5.08 -3.29 -5.69
CA PRO A 171 -5.53 -2.29 -6.65
C PRO A 171 -4.37 -1.83 -7.53
N LEU A 172 -4.57 -1.89 -8.85
CA LEU A 172 -3.58 -1.49 -9.85
C LEU A 172 -2.20 -2.17 -9.68
N GLY A 173 -2.18 -3.35 -9.07
CA GLY A 173 -0.97 -4.14 -8.84
C GLY A 173 -0.22 -3.74 -7.58
N ARG A 174 -0.77 -2.91 -6.68
CA ARG A 174 -0.15 -2.59 -5.39
C ARG A 174 -0.82 -3.39 -4.28
N PRO A 175 -0.17 -4.40 -3.68
CA PRO A 175 -0.72 -5.12 -2.54
C PRO A 175 -1.00 -4.17 -1.38
N LEU A 176 -2.16 -4.34 -0.73
CA LEU A 176 -2.51 -3.67 0.52
C LEU A 176 -2.34 -4.66 1.69
N ASP A 177 -1.93 -4.17 2.85
CA ASP A 177 -1.76 -4.96 4.08
C ASP A 177 -3.11 -5.29 4.77
N THR A 178 -4.22 -5.32 4.01
CA THR A 178 -5.56 -5.57 4.54
C THR A 178 -5.92 -7.05 4.44
N PRO A 179 -6.39 -7.72 5.52
CA PRO A 179 -6.88 -9.08 5.44
C PRO A 179 -8.06 -9.18 4.47
N LEU A 180 -8.13 -10.30 3.74
CA LEU A 180 -9.14 -10.57 2.72
C LEU A 180 -10.53 -10.72 3.38
N PRO A 181 -11.51 -9.84 3.09
CA PRO A 181 -12.85 -10.00 3.64
C PRO A 181 -13.57 -11.16 2.95
N ALA A 182 -14.15 -12.06 3.74
CA ALA A 182 -15.04 -13.10 3.24
C ALA A 182 -16.35 -12.46 2.72
N GLY A 183 -16.62 -12.62 1.42
CA GLY A 183 -17.94 -12.46 0.83
C GLY A 183 -18.55 -11.05 0.84
N SER A 184 -18.25 -10.21 -0.16
CA SER A 184 -19.27 -9.33 -0.77
C SER A 184 -18.80 -8.75 -2.11
N VAL A 185 -19.69 -8.75 -3.10
CA VAL A 185 -19.51 -8.11 -4.41
C VAL A 185 -20.29 -6.79 -4.42
N PRO A 186 -19.71 -5.63 -4.79
CA PRO A 186 -20.47 -4.38 -4.87
C PRO A 186 -20.87 -3.99 -6.30
N ALA A 187 -22.07 -3.40 -6.42
CA ALA A 187 -22.62 -2.75 -7.61
C ALA A 187 -22.16 -1.28 -7.74
N ALA A 188 -22.35 -0.69 -8.93
CA ALA A 188 -21.83 0.61 -9.39
C ALA A 188 -22.12 1.79 -8.43
N GLN A 189 -21.07 2.46 -7.96
CA GLN A 189 -21.08 3.57 -6.98
C GLN A 189 -19.90 4.54 -7.17
N PRO A 190 -19.96 5.78 -6.65
CA PRO A 190 -18.93 6.80 -6.88
C PRO A 190 -17.59 6.49 -6.21
N ALA A 191 -16.53 7.04 -6.80
CA ALA A 191 -15.08 6.83 -6.58
C ALA A 191 -14.57 6.49 -5.18
N TRP A 192 -15.17 7.08 -4.16
CA TRP A 192 -14.67 7.10 -2.79
C TRP A 192 -15.47 6.19 -1.86
N LYS A 193 -16.49 5.48 -2.37
CA LYS A 193 -17.36 4.60 -1.59
C LYS A 193 -17.44 3.21 -2.23
N ALA A 194 -16.66 2.26 -1.71
CA ALA A 194 -16.70 0.86 -2.10
C ALA A 194 -17.93 0.09 -1.55
N GLY A 195 -18.97 0.80 -1.10
CA GLY A 195 -20.21 0.25 -0.55
C GLY A 195 -20.81 1.11 0.55
N VAL A 196 -22.03 0.79 0.97
CA VAL A 196 -22.56 1.25 2.26
C VAL A 196 -21.81 0.49 3.34
N HIS A 197 -20.76 1.13 3.87
CA HIS A 197 -20.06 0.61 5.03
C HIS A 197 -21.05 0.51 6.20
N ARG A 198 -21.43 -0.73 6.55
CA ARG A 198 -22.20 -1.03 7.77
C ARG A 198 -21.29 -1.20 9.00
N GLY A 199 -19.98 -0.99 8.85
CA GLY A 199 -19.00 -0.96 9.93
C GLY A 199 -18.67 0.46 10.40
N ARG A 200 -17.69 0.61 11.29
CA ARG A 200 -17.11 1.89 11.71
C ARG A 200 -15.99 2.30 10.75
N ALA A 201 -16.05 3.52 10.20
CA ALA A 201 -14.96 4.09 9.39
C ALA A 201 -13.66 4.14 10.19
N VAL A 202 -12.55 3.70 9.63
CA VAL A 202 -11.26 3.57 10.33
C VAL A 202 -10.10 4.02 9.42
N VAL A 203 -9.14 4.76 9.98
CA VAL A 203 -7.90 5.18 9.31
C VAL A 203 -6.70 4.59 10.07
N SER A 204 -5.81 3.87 9.38
CA SER A 204 -4.58 3.35 10.01
C SER A 204 -3.54 4.46 10.12
N VAL A 205 -2.98 4.63 11.31
CA VAL A 205 -1.96 5.63 11.59
C VAL A 205 -0.72 4.98 12.20
N ALA A 206 0.44 5.21 11.58
CA ALA A 206 1.74 4.79 12.09
C ALA A 206 2.26 5.80 13.13
N LEU A 207 2.57 5.30 14.32
CA LEU A 207 3.11 6.07 15.44
C LEU A 207 4.51 5.58 15.76
N THR A 208 5.42 6.51 16.03
CA THR A 208 6.80 6.21 16.44
C THR A 208 7.10 6.89 17.75
N GLU A 209 7.58 6.11 18.72
CA GLU A 209 8.03 6.60 20.03
C GLU A 209 9.57 6.59 20.08
N LYS A 210 10.16 7.75 20.38
CA LYS A 210 11.61 7.88 20.62
C LYS A 210 11.87 8.18 22.09
N VAL A 211 12.92 7.57 22.61
CA VAL A 211 13.24 7.59 24.04
C VAL A 211 14.73 7.81 24.25
N GLU A 212 15.06 8.64 25.23
CA GLU A 212 16.42 8.81 25.78
C GLU A 212 16.36 8.54 27.29
N GLY A 213 17.26 7.70 27.81
CA GLY A 213 17.25 7.32 29.22
C GLY A 213 18.60 6.82 29.71
N VAL A 214 18.90 7.10 30.98
CA VAL A 214 20.21 6.82 31.62
C VAL A 214 20.12 5.74 32.71
N LEU A 215 18.94 5.12 32.89
CA LEU A 215 18.67 4.17 33.98
C LEU A 215 18.59 2.72 33.46
N PRO A 216 19.16 1.74 34.20
CA PRO A 216 18.91 0.34 33.92
C PRO A 216 17.45 -0.02 34.29
N ASN A 217 16.75 -0.72 33.39
CA ASN A 217 15.35 -1.16 33.53
C ASN A 217 14.32 -0.04 33.67
N VAL A 218 13.79 0.41 32.53
CA VAL A 218 12.73 1.41 32.35
C VAL A 218 11.49 0.73 31.79
N THR A 219 10.30 1.12 32.25
CA THR A 219 9.03 0.67 31.64
C THR A 219 8.28 1.85 31.05
N ILE A 220 8.03 1.82 29.75
CA ILE A 220 7.11 2.74 29.09
C ILE A 220 5.74 2.12 28.98
N THR A 221 4.72 2.92 29.25
CA THR A 221 3.32 2.50 29.19
C THR A 221 2.59 3.33 28.15
N LEU A 222 2.05 2.68 27.12
CA LEU A 222 1.15 3.30 26.14
C LEU A 222 -0.29 2.99 26.53
N THR A 223 -1.05 4.04 26.86
CA THR A 223 -2.46 3.93 27.21
C THR A 223 -3.31 4.29 25.99
N LEU A 224 -4.19 3.38 25.57
CA LEU A 224 -5.17 3.68 24.53
C LEU A 224 -6.32 4.54 25.09
N PRO A 225 -6.95 5.39 24.26
CA PRO A 225 -8.23 6.00 24.61
C PRO A 225 -9.28 4.92 24.95
N HIS A 226 -10.30 5.25 25.76
CA HIS A 226 -11.36 4.30 26.16
C HIS A 226 -12.10 3.60 24.99
N ASN A 227 -12.05 4.19 23.78
CA ASN A 227 -12.60 3.63 22.55
C ASN A 227 -11.52 3.45 21.46
N GLY A 228 -10.24 3.43 21.85
CA GLY A 228 -9.12 3.22 20.95
C GLY A 228 -9.09 1.78 20.46
N SER A 229 -8.75 1.60 19.18
CA SER A 229 -8.47 0.27 18.67
C SER A 229 -7.18 -0.28 19.27
N PRO A 230 -7.07 -1.61 19.41
CA PRO A 230 -5.81 -2.25 19.77
C PRO A 230 -4.71 -1.84 18.79
N LEU A 231 -3.48 -1.71 19.29
CA LEU A 231 -2.31 -1.47 18.46
C LEU A 231 -2.04 -2.69 17.56
N GLN A 232 -1.72 -2.43 16.29
CA GLN A 232 -1.37 -3.40 15.26
C GLN A 232 0.10 -3.22 14.85
N ASP A 233 0.68 -4.24 14.20
CA ASP A 233 2.05 -4.22 13.64
C ASP A 233 3.13 -3.67 14.60
N ILE A 234 3.05 -4.05 15.87
CA ILE A 234 3.94 -3.52 16.91
C ILE A 234 5.34 -4.09 16.69
N LEU A 235 6.25 -3.23 16.21
CA LEU A 235 7.67 -3.48 16.11
C LEU A 235 8.38 -2.83 17.28
N VAL A 236 9.13 -3.60 18.06
CA VAL A 236 9.86 -3.12 19.24
C VAL A 236 11.37 -3.20 19.06
N HIS A 237 12.08 -2.31 19.72
CA HIS A 237 13.53 -2.31 19.78
C HIS A 237 14.05 -3.54 20.56
N PRO A 238 15.21 -4.11 20.18
CA PRO A 238 15.79 -5.29 20.86
C PRO A 238 16.08 -5.11 22.35
N CYS A 239 16.10 -3.87 22.86
CA CYS A 239 16.32 -3.60 24.28
C CYS A 239 15.12 -3.92 25.18
N VAL A 240 13.94 -4.23 24.59
CA VAL A 240 12.73 -4.61 25.31
C VAL A 240 12.86 -6.04 25.84
N THR A 241 12.79 -6.20 27.16
CA THR A 241 13.15 -7.45 27.85
C THR A 241 12.00 -8.44 27.96
N SER A 242 10.75 -7.98 27.84
CA SER A 242 9.58 -8.87 27.77
C SER A 242 8.44 -8.19 27.02
N LEU A 243 7.94 -8.83 25.96
CA LEU A 243 6.62 -8.53 25.45
C LEU A 243 5.61 -9.20 26.39
N ASP A 244 4.77 -8.41 27.04
CA ASP A 244 3.67 -8.96 27.85
C ASP A 244 2.78 -9.81 26.93
N ALA A 245 2.27 -10.95 27.41
CA ALA A 245 1.44 -11.87 26.62
C ALA A 245 0.21 -11.13 26.04
N SER A 246 -0.25 -10.09 26.72
CA SER A 246 -1.29 -9.17 26.26
C SER A 246 -0.95 -8.39 24.97
N ILE A 247 0.33 -8.11 24.71
CA ILE A 247 0.82 -7.50 23.45
C ILE A 247 0.73 -8.51 22.30
N LEU A 248 0.95 -9.80 22.58
CA LEU A 248 0.84 -10.89 21.60
C LEU A 248 -0.62 -11.30 21.34
N THR A 249 -1.53 -11.06 22.29
CA THR A 249 -2.96 -11.44 22.16
C THR A 249 -3.76 -10.41 21.34
N ALA A 250 -3.24 -9.21 21.10
CA ALA A 250 -3.90 -8.19 20.27
C ALA A 250 -3.97 -8.58 18.76
N CYS A 251 -3.23 -9.60 18.33
CA CYS A 251 -3.28 -10.14 16.97
C CYS A 251 -4.32 -11.25 16.77
N GLY A 252 -5.00 -11.70 17.84
CA GLY A 252 -5.95 -12.80 17.77
C GLY A 252 -7.16 -12.56 18.66
N VAL A 253 -8.12 -11.78 18.17
CA VAL A 253 -9.46 -11.72 18.76
C VAL A 253 -10.47 -11.97 17.65
N ASP A 254 -11.19 -13.08 17.77
CA ASP A 254 -12.34 -13.42 16.93
C ASP A 254 -13.35 -12.27 16.94
N GLU A 255 -13.94 -11.96 15.78
CA GLU A 255 -14.87 -10.84 15.54
C GLU A 255 -16.16 -10.86 16.40
N ASN A 256 -16.35 -11.87 17.25
CA ASN A 256 -17.63 -12.11 17.91
C ASN A 256 -17.68 -11.76 19.42
N ASP A 257 -16.60 -11.31 20.04
CA ASP A 257 -16.63 -10.88 21.44
C ASP A 257 -16.11 -9.44 21.61
N GLY A 258 -17.03 -8.51 21.81
CA GLY A 258 -16.79 -7.06 21.95
C GLY A 258 -16.03 -6.64 23.22
N SER A 259 -15.31 -7.54 23.89
CA SER A 259 -14.39 -7.22 24.98
C SER A 259 -12.99 -6.95 24.43
N ALA A 260 -12.89 -5.92 23.58
CA ALA A 260 -11.62 -5.46 23.03
C ALA A 260 -10.67 -5.11 24.18
N PHE A 261 -9.49 -5.73 24.19
CA PHE A 261 -8.42 -5.42 25.11
C PHE A 261 -8.18 -3.90 25.13
N SER A 262 -8.49 -3.26 26.25
CA SER A 262 -8.31 -1.82 26.49
C SER A 262 -7.12 -1.54 27.43
N GLY A 263 -6.28 -2.56 27.62
CA GLY A 263 -5.19 -2.51 28.58
C GLY A 263 -4.04 -1.60 28.13
N PRO A 264 -3.30 -1.01 29.07
CA PRO A 264 -2.09 -0.27 28.76
C PRO A 264 -0.99 -1.22 28.25
N TYR A 265 -0.38 -0.91 27.10
CA TYR A 265 0.77 -1.65 26.57
C TYR A 265 2.02 -1.26 27.34
N LYS A 266 2.69 -2.23 27.96
CA LYS A 266 3.89 -1.99 28.76
C LYS A 266 5.13 -2.54 28.06
N PHE A 267 6.12 -1.68 27.90
CA PHE A 267 7.41 -2.01 27.31
C PHE A 267 8.48 -1.84 28.38
N PRO A 268 8.84 -2.90 29.11
CA PRO A 268 10.03 -2.91 29.96
C PRO A 268 11.29 -3.08 29.09
N PHE A 269 12.28 -2.21 29.25
CA PHE A 269 13.52 -2.22 28.48
C PHE A 269 14.69 -1.63 29.26
N SER A 270 15.91 -1.95 28.85
CA SER A 270 17.12 -1.24 29.31
C SER A 270 17.62 -0.31 28.20
N PRO A 271 17.46 1.02 28.31
CA PRO A 271 17.78 1.96 27.23
C PRO A 271 19.26 1.95 26.85
N PRO A 272 19.59 1.94 25.55
CA PRO A 272 20.86 2.46 25.05
C PRO A 272 21.10 3.91 25.52
N LEU A 273 22.39 4.30 25.59
CA LEU A 273 22.81 5.64 26.00
C LEU A 273 22.45 6.74 24.97
N GLU A 274 22.21 6.34 23.72
CA GLU A 274 21.86 7.23 22.61
C GLU A 274 20.37 7.21 22.34
N LEU A 275 19.86 8.28 21.70
CA LEU A 275 18.45 8.37 21.32
C LEU A 275 18.09 7.30 20.30
N PHE A 276 17.08 6.49 20.60
CA PHE A 276 16.70 5.35 19.78
C PHE A 276 15.18 5.24 19.62
N ARG A 277 14.76 4.53 18.57
CA ARG A 277 13.36 4.20 18.33
C ARG A 277 12.98 3.01 19.20
N LEU A 278 12.12 3.22 20.19
CA LEU A 278 11.71 2.15 21.10
C LEU A 278 10.69 1.22 20.45
N CYS A 279 9.67 1.77 19.79
CA CYS A 279 8.70 0.98 19.05
C CYS A 279 8.05 1.78 17.91
N SER A 280 7.55 1.03 16.93
CA SER A 280 6.66 1.51 15.87
C SER A 280 5.42 0.65 15.87
N TYR A 281 4.25 1.25 15.71
CA TYR A 281 2.99 0.52 15.71
C TYR A 281 1.98 1.23 14.81
N THR A 282 1.02 0.47 14.30
CA THR A 282 -0.16 0.98 13.59
C THR A 282 -1.33 1.00 14.56
N SER A 283 -2.25 1.95 14.39
CA SER A 283 -3.50 1.98 15.14
C SER A 283 -4.63 2.43 14.24
N GLN A 284 -5.76 1.77 14.38
CA GLN A 284 -7.00 2.08 13.69
C GLN A 284 -7.70 3.25 14.37
N VAL A 285 -7.59 4.45 13.82
CA VAL A 285 -8.24 5.64 14.37
C VAL A 285 -9.68 5.71 13.81
N PRO A 286 -10.72 5.73 14.66
CA PRO A 286 -12.12 5.70 14.22
C PRO A 286 -12.55 6.98 13.48
N VAL A 287 -11.78 8.06 13.60
CA VAL A 287 -12.01 9.31 12.86
C VAL A 287 -10.67 9.88 12.41
N PRO A 288 -10.51 10.26 11.12
CA PRO A 288 -9.28 10.89 10.65
C PRO A 288 -8.94 12.16 11.43
N PRO A 289 -7.63 12.45 11.63
CA PRO A 289 -7.20 13.62 12.39
C PRO A 289 -7.59 14.95 11.75
N ILE A 290 -7.61 15.03 10.40
CA ILE A 290 -8.02 16.23 9.65
C ILE A 290 -9.05 15.81 8.60
N LEU A 291 -10.32 16.14 8.85
CA LEU A 291 -11.37 15.98 7.86
C LEU A 291 -11.19 17.03 6.77
N GLY A 292 -11.56 16.72 5.53
CA GLY A 292 -11.57 17.75 4.50
C GLY A 292 -12.45 17.44 3.31
N SER A 293 -12.83 18.51 2.61
CA SER A 293 -13.52 18.48 1.33
C SER A 293 -12.68 19.22 0.30
N TYR A 294 -12.64 18.67 -0.92
CA TYR A 294 -11.93 19.26 -2.04
C TYR A 294 -12.84 19.27 -3.26
N GLN A 295 -13.03 20.45 -3.86
CA GLN A 295 -13.78 20.66 -5.08
C GLN A 295 -12.92 21.39 -6.10
N LEU A 296 -12.87 20.87 -7.32
CA LEU A 296 -12.18 21.46 -8.46
C LEU A 296 -13.12 21.49 -9.65
N LYS A 297 -13.53 22.69 -10.09
CA LYS A 297 -14.44 22.88 -11.22
C LYS A 297 -13.71 23.58 -12.36
N ALA A 298 -13.93 23.15 -13.61
CA ALA A 298 -13.47 23.93 -14.76
C ALA A 298 -14.49 24.99 -15.11
N GLU A 299 -13.97 26.18 -15.39
CA GLU A 299 -14.62 27.25 -16.13
C GLU A 299 -13.78 27.50 -17.40
N GLU A 300 -14.31 28.21 -18.39
CA GLU A 300 -13.82 28.22 -19.79
C GLU A 300 -12.29 28.28 -19.96
N ASN A 301 -11.57 29.05 -19.13
CA ASN A 301 -10.12 29.21 -19.18
C ASN A 301 -9.41 29.10 -17.82
N HIS A 302 -10.07 28.60 -16.79
CA HIS A 302 -9.50 28.53 -15.44
C HIS A 302 -10.14 27.44 -14.59
N LEU A 303 -9.43 27.00 -13.56
CA LEU A 303 -9.96 26.07 -12.57
C LEU A 303 -10.34 26.82 -11.30
N LYS A 304 -11.58 26.64 -10.86
CA LYS A 304 -12.04 27.09 -9.56
C LYS A 304 -11.74 26.01 -8.52
N VAL A 305 -10.97 26.37 -7.50
CA VAL A 305 -10.54 25.50 -6.42
C VAL A 305 -11.24 25.89 -5.12
N ASN A 306 -11.78 24.92 -4.41
CA ASN A 306 -12.35 25.11 -3.08
C ASN A 306 -11.94 23.93 -2.18
N VAL A 307 -11.34 24.23 -1.04
CA VAL A 307 -10.86 23.27 -0.06
C VAL A 307 -11.30 23.72 1.32
N VAL A 308 -11.86 22.78 2.09
CA VAL A 308 -12.15 22.97 3.52
C VAL A 308 -11.43 21.89 4.29
N LEU A 309 -10.63 22.27 5.29
CA LEU A 309 -9.92 21.36 6.18
C LEU A 309 -10.37 21.62 7.62
N LYS A 310 -10.77 20.57 8.34
CA LYS A 310 -11.27 20.65 9.71
C LYS A 310 -10.51 19.68 10.60
N LEU A 311 -9.85 20.24 11.61
CA LEU A 311 -9.15 19.48 12.64
C LEU A 311 -10.16 18.78 13.55
N HIS A 312 -10.03 17.46 13.68
CA HIS A 312 -10.90 16.67 14.54
C HIS A 312 -10.68 17.00 16.03
N GLU A 313 -11.75 16.88 16.83
CA GLU A 313 -11.72 17.42 18.19
C GLU A 313 -10.79 16.69 19.15
N SER A 314 -10.50 15.43 18.86
CA SER A 314 -9.58 14.58 19.61
C SER A 314 -8.10 14.90 19.38
N VAL A 315 -7.78 15.70 18.37
CA VAL A 315 -6.38 15.99 18.01
C VAL A 315 -5.94 17.27 18.70
N LYS A 316 -4.79 17.19 19.38
CA LYS A 316 -4.15 18.36 19.95
C LYS A 316 -3.76 19.33 18.84
N ASN A 317 -4.23 20.56 18.92
CA ASN A 317 -3.90 21.62 17.95
C ASN A 317 -2.48 22.17 18.20
N SER A 318 -1.47 21.35 17.93
CA SER A 318 -0.05 21.64 18.17
C SER A 318 0.79 20.83 17.20
N PHE A 319 1.00 21.38 16.02
CA PHE A 319 1.78 20.80 14.93
C PHE A 319 3.19 21.36 14.94
N GLU A 320 4.15 20.53 14.53
CA GLU A 320 5.47 21.02 14.09
C GLU A 320 5.33 21.69 12.72
N TYR A 321 4.63 21.02 11.81
CA TYR A 321 4.19 21.54 10.52
C TYR A 321 2.89 20.87 10.11
N CYS A 322 2.12 21.60 9.30
CA CYS A 322 0.93 21.10 8.62
C CYS A 322 0.82 21.85 7.29
N GLU A 323 0.82 21.12 6.18
CA GLU A 323 0.72 21.66 4.83
C GLU A 323 -0.10 20.74 3.94
N ALA A 324 -0.78 21.35 2.98
CA ALA A 324 -1.61 20.69 1.99
C ALA A 324 -1.03 20.94 0.59
N HIS A 325 -0.66 19.86 -0.09
CA HIS A 325 -0.09 19.88 -1.43
C HIS A 325 -1.18 19.59 -2.45
N ILE A 326 -1.42 20.54 -3.35
CA ILE A 326 -2.47 20.50 -4.37
C ILE A 326 -1.79 20.48 -5.75
N PRO A 327 -1.44 19.29 -6.27
CA PRO A 327 -0.82 19.16 -7.58
C PRO A 327 -1.83 19.33 -8.72
N PHE A 328 -1.37 19.92 -9.82
CA PHE A 328 -2.12 20.05 -11.07
C PHE A 328 -1.43 19.23 -12.16
N PHE A 329 -1.93 18.01 -12.38
CA PHE A 329 -1.43 17.11 -13.41
C PHE A 329 -2.19 17.24 -14.71
N ASN A 330 -1.54 16.88 -15.82
CA ASN A 330 -2.12 16.89 -17.17
C ASN A 330 -2.71 18.25 -17.58
N GLN A 331 -2.24 19.34 -16.95
CA GLN A 331 -2.54 20.73 -17.27
C GLN A 331 -1.26 21.42 -17.74
N ASN A 332 -1.37 22.58 -18.38
CA ASN A 332 -0.21 23.43 -18.63
C ASN A 332 0.35 23.98 -17.30
N LEU A 333 1.50 24.66 -17.35
CA LEU A 333 2.02 25.33 -16.17
C LEU A 333 1.10 26.47 -15.70
N MET A 334 1.02 26.66 -14.37
CA MET A 334 0.22 27.73 -13.77
C MET A 334 0.73 29.10 -14.21
N GLY A 335 -0.21 29.97 -14.57
CA GLY A 335 0.00 31.35 -14.97
C GLY A 335 -0.27 32.31 -13.82
N SER A 336 -1.54 32.72 -13.70
CA SER A 336 -2.05 33.54 -12.60
C SER A 336 -2.74 32.66 -11.56
N VAL A 337 -2.48 32.90 -10.28
CA VAL A 337 -3.10 32.18 -9.16
C VAL A 337 -3.78 33.20 -8.26
N GLU A 338 -5.11 33.24 -8.31
CA GLU A 338 -5.96 34.14 -7.53
C GLU A 338 -6.67 33.35 -6.44
N VAL A 339 -5.91 32.87 -5.46
CA VAL A 339 -6.39 31.99 -4.40
C VAL A 339 -6.24 32.67 -3.04
N LYS A 340 -7.31 32.63 -2.25
CA LYS A 340 -7.37 33.15 -0.89
C LYS A 340 -7.43 32.00 0.10
N VAL A 341 -6.70 32.15 1.21
CA VAL A 341 -6.71 31.21 2.32
C VAL A 341 -7.21 31.92 3.58
N SER A 342 -7.99 31.23 4.42
CA SER A 342 -8.47 31.79 5.69
C SER A 342 -7.44 31.71 6.81
N SER A 343 -6.46 30.82 6.69
CA SER A 343 -5.37 30.61 7.65
C SER A 343 -4.13 30.11 6.93
N GLY A 344 -2.95 30.46 7.45
CA GLY A 344 -1.67 30.04 6.89
C GLY A 344 -1.20 30.88 5.71
N GLN A 345 -0.30 30.31 4.91
CA GLN A 345 0.29 30.93 3.73
C GLN A 345 0.13 30.04 2.51
N LEU A 346 0.10 30.67 1.34
CA LEU A 346 -0.02 29.99 0.07
C LEU A 346 1.25 30.20 -0.75
N GLU A 347 1.83 29.11 -1.22
CA GLU A 347 3.05 29.11 -2.02
C GLU A 347 2.80 28.38 -3.33
N VAL A 348 3.34 28.93 -4.41
CA VAL A 348 3.37 28.28 -5.72
C VAL A 348 4.77 27.70 -5.89
N SER A 349 4.83 26.40 -6.19
CA SER A 349 6.08 25.71 -6.54
C SER A 349 6.86 26.41 -7.65
N LYS A 350 8.19 26.26 -7.65
CA LYS A 350 9.07 26.85 -8.66
C LYS A 350 8.73 26.35 -10.07
N GLU A 351 8.31 25.09 -10.15
CA GLU A 351 7.88 24.40 -11.36
C GLU A 351 6.48 24.81 -11.82
N LYS A 352 5.75 25.62 -11.03
CA LYS A 352 4.40 26.13 -11.33
C LYS A 352 3.37 25.03 -11.62
N ASN A 353 3.51 23.87 -11.00
CA ASN A 353 2.61 22.71 -11.16
C ASN A 353 1.97 22.25 -9.84
N LEU A 354 2.41 22.81 -8.72
CA LEU A 354 1.97 22.48 -7.38
C LEU A 354 1.65 23.76 -6.61
N LEU A 355 0.50 23.77 -5.95
CA LEU A 355 0.12 24.76 -4.97
C LEU A 355 0.30 24.17 -3.56
N VAL A 356 1.10 24.82 -2.72
CA VAL A 356 1.40 24.40 -1.36
C VAL A 356 0.70 25.35 -0.41
N TRP A 357 -0.25 24.82 0.36
CA TRP A 357 -0.94 25.57 1.41
C TRP A 357 -0.34 25.22 2.76
N VAL A 358 0.48 26.12 3.29
CA VAL A 358 1.17 25.98 4.57
C VAL A 358 0.26 26.47 5.69
N LEU A 359 -0.44 25.56 6.36
CA LEU A 359 -1.29 25.84 7.53
C LEU A 359 -0.45 26.20 8.76
N GLY A 360 0.78 25.67 8.84
CA GLY A 360 1.74 25.96 9.89
C GLY A 360 1.57 25.11 11.14
N GLN A 361 1.83 25.70 12.31
CA GLN A 361 1.91 24.96 13.58
C GLN A 361 0.55 24.77 14.27
N LYS A 362 -0.50 25.50 13.87
CA LYS A 362 -1.83 25.41 14.51
C LYS A 362 -2.94 25.74 13.52
N PHE A 363 -4.04 25.01 13.62
CA PHE A 363 -5.33 25.40 13.05
C PHE A 363 -5.89 26.65 13.75
N PRO A 364 -6.74 27.43 13.07
CA PRO A 364 -7.44 28.57 13.67
C PRO A 364 -8.34 28.14 14.83
N LYS A 365 -8.84 29.10 15.61
CA LYS A 365 -9.71 28.84 16.78
C LYS A 365 -10.97 28.06 16.41
N SER A 366 -11.51 28.28 15.21
CA SER A 366 -12.62 27.53 14.62
C SER A 366 -12.31 26.05 14.36
N ARG A 367 -11.03 25.64 14.42
CA ARG A 367 -10.51 24.34 13.98
C ARG A 367 -10.76 24.05 12.50
N GLU A 368 -11.15 25.05 11.72
CA GLU A 368 -11.51 24.92 10.32
C GLU A 368 -10.78 25.99 9.51
N ALA A 369 -10.09 25.55 8.46
CA ALA A 369 -9.35 26.38 7.53
C ALA A 369 -9.90 26.15 6.12
N THR A 370 -9.92 27.20 5.31
CA THR A 370 -10.48 27.17 3.95
C THR A 370 -9.51 27.79 2.96
N LEU A 371 -9.51 27.24 1.75
CA LEU A 371 -8.79 27.77 0.60
C LEU A 371 -9.80 27.84 -0.56
N GLU A 372 -9.95 29.03 -1.14
CA GLU A 372 -10.86 29.24 -2.27
C GLU A 372 -10.23 30.21 -3.26
N GLY A 373 -10.38 29.90 -4.55
CA GLY A 373 -10.11 30.86 -5.60
C GLY A 373 -9.92 30.21 -6.95
N THR A 374 -9.14 30.87 -7.79
CA THR A 374 -9.04 30.53 -9.20
C THR A 374 -7.59 30.34 -9.62
N VAL A 375 -7.33 29.27 -10.38
CA VAL A 375 -6.03 28.97 -10.96
C VAL A 375 -6.15 29.08 -12.48
N HIS A 376 -5.40 30.01 -13.07
CA HIS A 376 -5.27 30.16 -14.51
C HIS A 376 -4.04 29.43 -14.99
N PHE A 377 -4.17 28.70 -16.09
CA PHE A 377 -3.07 28.00 -16.74
C PHE A 377 -2.67 28.79 -17.98
N SER A 378 -1.44 29.29 -18.01
CA SER A 378 -0.93 30.07 -19.13
C SER A 378 0.38 29.47 -19.61
N GLY A 379 0.37 28.80 -20.75
CA GLY A 379 1.60 28.33 -21.35
C GLY A 379 1.38 27.36 -22.50
N THR A 380 2.32 27.37 -23.43
CA THR A 380 2.55 26.32 -24.43
C THR A 380 3.30 25.12 -23.84
N VAL A 381 3.74 25.22 -22.58
CA VAL A 381 4.53 24.20 -21.87
C VAL A 381 3.60 23.30 -21.08
N ALA A 382 3.58 22.02 -21.46
CA ALA A 382 2.84 20.98 -20.75
C ALA A 382 3.42 20.77 -19.35
N GLY A 383 2.55 20.67 -18.35
CA GLY A 383 2.90 20.34 -16.98
C GLY A 383 3.17 18.84 -16.78
N PRO A 384 3.37 18.40 -15.53
CA PRO A 384 3.61 17.00 -15.21
C PRO A 384 2.39 16.15 -15.59
N THR A 385 2.65 14.98 -16.17
CA THR A 385 1.60 14.03 -16.52
C THR A 385 1.47 12.97 -15.44
N ASP A 386 0.23 12.67 -15.04
CA ASP A 386 -0.08 11.58 -14.12
C ASP A 386 -1.21 10.71 -14.69
N PRO A 387 -1.03 9.39 -14.85
CA PRO A 387 -2.06 8.52 -15.45
C PRO A 387 -3.34 8.36 -14.63
N LEU A 388 -3.32 8.66 -13.33
CA LEU A 388 -4.48 8.56 -12.42
C LEU A 388 -5.26 9.87 -12.37
N CYS A 389 -4.58 11.00 -12.54
CA CYS A 389 -5.19 12.33 -12.45
C CYS A 389 -5.66 12.88 -13.80
N THR A 390 -6.54 12.15 -14.49
CA THR A 390 -7.14 12.58 -15.77
C THR A 390 -8.44 13.34 -15.57
N GLY A 391 -8.69 14.38 -16.40
CA GLY A 391 -9.90 15.18 -16.29
C GLY A 391 -9.97 15.94 -14.96
N PHE A 392 -11.03 15.71 -14.18
CA PHE A 392 -11.23 16.29 -12.84
C PHE A 392 -10.75 15.39 -11.70
N THR A 393 -10.21 14.21 -12.00
CA THR A 393 -9.66 13.33 -10.97
C THR A 393 -8.38 13.96 -10.43
N ALA A 394 -8.47 14.52 -9.22
CA ALA A 394 -7.38 15.23 -8.56
C ALA A 394 -7.42 14.95 -7.07
N TYR A 395 -6.31 15.19 -6.37
CA TYR A 395 -6.23 15.00 -4.93
C TYR A 395 -5.45 16.12 -4.24
N ILE A 396 -5.63 16.21 -2.93
CA ILE A 396 -4.77 16.98 -2.03
C ILE A 396 -4.02 15.99 -1.16
N LYS A 397 -2.70 16.15 -1.07
CA LYS A 397 -1.88 15.37 -0.16
C LYS A 397 -1.57 16.18 1.09
N LEU A 398 -1.93 15.66 2.25
CA LEU A 398 -1.63 16.31 3.53
C LEU A 398 -0.30 15.81 4.08
N TYR A 399 0.52 16.77 4.51
CA TYR A 399 1.76 16.55 5.23
C TYR A 399 1.67 17.23 6.59
N PHE A 400 1.70 16.45 7.66
CA PHE A 400 1.68 17.01 9.01
C PHE A 400 2.47 16.16 10.00
N ARG A 401 2.97 16.84 11.04
CA ARG A 401 3.58 16.22 12.21
C ARG A 401 3.02 16.85 13.48
N VAL A 402 2.49 16.02 14.38
CA VAL A 402 1.95 16.45 15.69
C VAL A 402 2.83 15.89 16.80
N TYR A 403 3.17 16.74 17.77
CA TYR A 403 3.85 16.33 19.00
C TYR A 403 2.84 16.15 20.14
N SER A 404 2.86 14.97 20.77
CA SER A 404 2.26 14.79 22.10
C SER A 404 3.37 14.71 23.14
N SER A 405 3.30 15.56 24.17
CA SER A 405 4.26 15.60 25.27
C SER A 405 3.74 14.77 26.44
N ALA A 406 4.49 13.75 26.87
CA ALA A 406 4.27 13.09 28.16
C ALA A 406 5.27 13.60 29.23
N LYS A 407 4.96 13.35 30.50
CA LYS A 407 5.56 13.98 31.71
C LYS A 407 7.03 13.59 32.00
N PRO A 408 7.76 14.38 32.81
CA PRO A 408 9.21 14.61 32.71
C PRO A 408 10.10 13.67 33.55
N ARG A 409 9.88 12.35 33.51
CA ARG A 409 10.90 11.40 34.03
C ARG A 409 11.59 10.58 32.93
N ILE A 410 10.99 10.54 31.74
CA ILE A 410 11.54 9.96 30.51
C ILE A 410 11.08 10.90 29.39
N VAL A 411 11.99 11.35 28.51
CA VAL A 411 11.56 12.09 27.31
C VAL A 411 11.00 11.08 26.32
N THR A 412 9.69 10.91 26.32
CA THR A 412 8.96 10.15 25.31
C THR A 412 8.31 11.13 24.34
N THR A 413 8.75 11.13 23.09
CA THR A 413 8.09 11.91 22.04
C THR A 413 7.21 11.00 21.20
N GLN A 414 5.90 11.19 21.31
CA GLN A 414 4.94 10.58 20.40
C GLN A 414 4.87 11.41 19.12
N GLU A 415 5.22 10.79 18.00
CA GLU A 415 5.19 11.42 16.68
C GLU A 415 4.05 10.83 15.83
N LEU A 416 3.08 11.68 15.47
CA LEU A 416 2.04 11.39 14.48
C LEU A 416 2.47 11.99 13.14
N VAL A 417 2.82 11.16 12.17
CA VAL A 417 3.27 11.61 10.84
C VAL A 417 2.31 11.09 9.78
N SER A 418 1.82 11.99 8.92
CA SER A 418 1.02 11.59 7.77
C SER A 418 1.87 10.85 6.74
N SER A 419 1.50 9.62 6.42
CA SER A 419 2.01 8.88 5.27
C SER A 419 0.82 8.55 4.37
N GLU A 420 0.88 8.96 3.10
CA GLU A 420 -0.16 8.66 2.09
C GLU A 420 -1.59 9.18 2.43
N TYR A 421 -1.68 10.38 3.03
CA TYR A 421 -2.95 11.03 3.30
C TYR A 421 -3.46 11.82 2.08
N TYR A 422 -4.47 11.31 1.40
CA TYR A 422 -5.07 11.94 0.21
C TYR A 422 -6.54 12.35 0.44
N ILE A 423 -6.91 13.55 0.00
CA ILE A 423 -8.30 14.02 -0.09
C ILE A 423 -8.64 14.19 -1.57
N TRP A 424 -9.52 13.36 -2.10
CA TRP A 424 -9.88 13.36 -3.52
C TRP A 424 -10.90 14.45 -3.86
N ASN A 425 -10.82 14.96 -5.10
CA ASN A 425 -11.79 15.90 -5.63
C ASN A 425 -13.18 15.26 -5.68
N SER A 426 -14.14 15.84 -4.96
CA SER A 426 -15.51 15.33 -4.89
C SER A 426 -16.33 15.57 -6.16
N THR A 427 -15.80 16.35 -7.09
CA THR A 427 -16.46 16.66 -8.38
C THR A 427 -15.86 15.89 -9.56
N GLY A 428 -14.79 15.11 -9.32
CA GLY A 428 -14.18 14.27 -10.35
C GLY A 428 -14.83 12.90 -10.45
N ASP A 429 -14.77 12.32 -11.65
CA ASP A 429 -15.10 10.92 -11.85
C ASP A 429 -14.16 10.03 -11.04
N ALA A 430 -14.67 8.85 -10.69
CA ALA A 430 -13.83 7.81 -10.14
C ALA A 430 -12.68 7.50 -11.10
N PRO A 431 -11.44 7.29 -10.60
CA PRO A 431 -10.38 6.71 -11.41
C PRO A 431 -10.75 5.27 -11.76
N VAL A 432 -11.69 5.09 -12.69
CA VAL A 432 -11.96 3.85 -13.39
C VAL A 432 -11.10 3.92 -14.65
N SER A 433 -10.22 2.94 -14.85
CA SER A 433 -9.62 2.79 -16.17
C SER A 433 -10.77 2.50 -17.13
N SER A 434 -11.08 3.44 -18.01
CA SER A 434 -11.90 3.21 -19.18
C SER A 434 -11.15 2.22 -20.09
N GLY A 435 -11.28 0.94 -19.75
CA GLY A 435 -11.04 -0.15 -20.69
C GLY A 435 -12.08 0.01 -21.77
N LEU A 436 -11.65 0.52 -22.91
CA LEU A 436 -12.43 0.63 -24.14
C LEU A 436 -13.23 -0.66 -24.34
N MET A 437 -14.54 -0.60 -24.15
CA MET A 437 -15.46 -1.44 -24.90
C MET A 437 -15.35 -0.99 -26.35
N MET A 438 -14.62 -1.72 -27.16
CA MET A 438 -14.84 -1.73 -28.60
C MET A 438 -14.99 -3.20 -29.01
N LEU A 439 -16.17 -3.44 -29.57
CA LEU A 439 -16.70 -4.65 -30.20
C LEU A 439 -15.68 -5.64 -30.76
#